data_AF-A0A1B9F6F5-F1
#
_entry.id   AF-A0A1B9F6F5-F1
#
_cell.length_a   1.000
_cell.length_b   1.000
_cell.length_c   1.000
_cell.angle_alpha   90.00
_cell.angle_beta   90.00
_cell.angle_gamma   90.00
#
_symmetry.space_group_name_H-M   'P 1'
#
loop_
_entity.id
_entity.type
_entity.pdbx_description
1 polymer ?
#
loop_
_entity_poly.entity_id
_entity_poly.type
_entity_poly.pdbx_seq_one_letter_code
_entity_poly.pdbx_strand_id
1 'polypeptide(L)' 'MDRYGVNLSEAINLFLSIIAEKKTLPFEFHIPNQTTQKAIQDVLNGQNIEEVTIEDILCEDKET' A
#
# COMPACT_ATOMS: atom_id res chain seq x y z
N MET A 1 -13.79 -24.59 -1.74
CA MET A 1 -14.71 -23.61 -2.37
C MET A 1 -16.16 -23.83 -1.92
N ASP A 2 -16.56 -25.09 -1.65
CA ASP A 2 -17.92 -25.46 -1.18
C ASP A 2 -18.35 -24.89 0.19
N ARG A 3 -17.47 -24.19 0.90
CA ARG A 3 -17.78 -23.59 2.22
C ARG A 3 -18.52 -22.26 2.14
N TYR A 4 -18.45 -21.55 1.01
CA TYR A 4 -19.01 -20.21 0.87
C TYR A 4 -20.14 -20.11 -0.16
N GLY A 5 -20.52 -21.24 -0.79
CA GLY A 5 -21.64 -21.31 -1.74
C GLY A 5 -21.47 -20.46 -3.01
N VAL A 6 -20.32 -19.80 -3.20
CA VAL A 6 -20.03 -18.95 -4.34
C VAL A 6 -19.07 -19.63 -5.31
N ASN A 7 -19.41 -19.56 -6.59
CA ASN A 7 -18.53 -19.96 -7.68
C ASN A 7 -17.44 -18.90 -7.88
N LEU A 8 -16.31 -19.29 -8.48
CA LEU A 8 -15.18 -18.39 -8.77
C LEU A 8 -15.61 -17.16 -9.58
N SER A 9 -16.46 -17.36 -10.59
CA SER A 9 -16.96 -16.26 -11.42
C SER A 9 -17.79 -15.24 -10.60
N GLU A 10 -18.57 -15.71 -9.64
CA GLU A 10 -19.38 -14.85 -8.76
C GLU A 10 -18.48 -14.08 -7.78
N ALA A 11 -17.45 -14.74 -7.23
CA ALA A 11 -16.49 -14.10 -6.35
C ALA A 11 -15.68 -13.00 -7.08
N ILE A 12 -15.27 -13.24 -8.33
CA ILE A 12 -14.58 -12.25 -9.16
C ILE A 12 -15.49 -11.06 -9.44
N ASN A 13 -16.74 -11.30 -9.84
CA ASN A 13 -17.69 -10.22 -10.13
C ASN A 13 -17.96 -9.37 -8.87
N LEU A 14 -18.19 -9.99 -7.72
CA LEU A 14 -18.38 -9.31 -6.45
C LEU A 14 -17.15 -8.46 -6.07
N PHE A 15 -15.96 -9.03 -6.19
CA PHE A 15 -14.70 -8.34 -5.92
C PHE A 15 -14.54 -7.08 -6.78
N LEU A 16 -14.78 -7.20 -8.09
CA LEU A 16 -14.70 -6.07 -9.01
C LEU A 16 -15.79 -5.02 -8.76
N SER A 17 -17.00 -5.41 -8.39
CA SER A 17 -18.06 -4.48 -8.02
C SER A 17 -17.67 -3.62 -6.81
N ILE A 18 -17.07 -4.21 -5.78
CA ILE A 18 -16.63 -3.47 -4.59
C ILE A 18 -15.53 -2.45 -4.97
N ILE A 19 -14.59 -2.82 -5.85
CA ILE A 19 -13.54 -1.89 -6.33
C ILE A 19 -14.15 -0.74 -7.14
N ALA A 20 -15.07 -1.06 -8.04
CA ALA A 20 -15.70 -0.05 -8.90
C ALA A 20 -16.45 0.99 -8.06
N GLU A 21 -17.12 0.56 -6.99
CA GLU A 21 -17.88 1.40 -6.07
C GLU A 21 -16.99 2.20 -5.12
N LYS A 22 -16.09 1.53 -4.39
CA LYS A 22 -15.32 2.16 -3.30
C LYS A 22 -14.03 2.82 -3.76
N LYS A 23 -13.60 2.57 -5.01
CA LYS A 23 -12.28 2.99 -5.54
C LYS A 23 -11.10 2.51 -4.69
N THR A 24 -11.30 1.44 -3.93
CA THR A 24 -10.31 0.83 -3.05
C THR A 24 -10.33 -0.68 -3.20
N LEU A 25 -9.20 -1.30 -2.90
CA LEU A 25 -9.11 -2.76 -2.85
C LEU A 25 -9.83 -3.28 -1.60
N PRO A 26 -10.65 -4.35 -1.71
CA PRO A 26 -11.49 -4.85 -0.62
C PRO A 26 -10.72 -5.77 0.33
N PHE A 27 -9.50 -5.38 0.68
CA PHE A 27 -8.68 -6.02 1.69
C PHE A 27 -7.83 -4.96 2.38
N GLU A 28 -7.54 -5.20 3.65
CA GLU A 28 -6.70 -4.30 4.41
C GLU A 28 -5.22 -4.57 4.12
N PHE A 29 -4.47 -3.52 3.77
CA PHE A 29 -3.04 -3.60 3.50
C PHE A 29 -2.25 -3.66 4.81
N HIS A 30 -2.29 -4.82 5.49
CA HIS A 30 -1.56 -5.01 6.75
C HIS A 30 -0.11 -5.47 6.57
N ILE A 31 0.21 -6.11 5.44
CA ILE A 31 1.49 -6.78 5.26
C ILE A 31 2.36 -5.94 4.30
N PRO A 32 3.36 -5.21 4.82
CA PRO A 32 4.32 -4.52 3.96
C PRO A 32 5.09 -5.52 3.10
N ASN A 33 5.44 -5.13 1.88
CA ASN A 33 6.33 -5.94 1.04
C ASN A 33 7.77 -5.93 1.60
N GLN A 34 8.64 -6.79 1.07
CA GLN A 34 10.01 -6.93 1.57
C GLN A 34 10.80 -5.61 1.54
N THR A 35 10.64 -4.82 0.48
CA THR A 35 11.31 -3.51 0.34
C THR A 35 10.84 -2.54 1.41
N THR A 36 9.54 -2.44 1.64
CA THR A 36 8.96 -1.59 2.69
C THR A 36 9.39 -2.05 4.09
N GLN A 37 9.40 -3.36 4.34
CA GLN A 37 9.90 -3.91 5.60
C GLN A 37 11.36 -3.52 5.83
N LYS A 38 12.20 -3.67 4.82
CA LYS A 38 13.61 -3.28 4.91
C LYS A 38 13.78 -1.79 5.20
N ALA A 39 13.09 -0.92 4.46
CA ALA A 39 13.15 0.52 4.68
C ALA A 39 12.76 0.92 6.11
N ILE A 40 11.71 0.29 6.67
CA ILE A 40 11.32 0.49 8.07
C ILE A 40 12.45 0.06 9.02
N GLN A 41 13.07 -1.10 8.78
CA GLN A 41 14.19 -1.58 9.61
C GLN A 41 15.42 -0.68 9.51
N ASP A 42 15.76 -0.19 8.32
CA ASP A 42 16.92 0.69 8.10
C ASP A 42 16.75 1.99 8.92
N VAL A 43 15.56 2.60 8.87
CA VAL A 43 15.21 3.77 9.70
C VAL A 43 15.27 3.46 11.19
N LEU A 44 14.74 2.31 11.64
CA LEU A 44 14.84 1.92 13.05
C LEU A 44 16.28 1.71 13.53
N ASN A 45 17.17 1.32 12.63
CA ASN A 45 18.60 1.12 12.90
C ASN A 45 19.44 2.40 12.75
N GLY A 46 18.82 3.55 12.47
CA GLY A 46 19.54 4.80 12.26
C GLY A 46 20.30 4.87 10.92
N GLN A 47 19.96 4.01 9.96
CA GLN A 47 20.60 3.93 8.65
C GLN A 47 19.72 4.60 7.59
N ASN A 48 20.36 5.23 6.60
CA ASN A 48 19.66 5.86 5.48
C ASN A 48 18.62 6.92 5.93
N ILE A 49 19.00 7.73 6.93
CA ILE A 49 18.20 8.85 7.46
C ILE A 49 18.90 10.14 7.08
N GLU A 50 18.13 11.10 6.59
CA GLU A 50 18.57 12.47 6.32
C GLU A 50 17.71 13.44 7.15
N GLU A 51 18.35 14.44 7.74
CA GLU A 51 17.65 15.51 8.47
C GLU A 51 17.39 16.66 7.50
N VAL A 52 16.12 16.85 7.14
CA VAL A 52 15.68 17.89 6.20
C VAL A 52 14.58 18.74 6.82
N THR A 53 14.52 20.02 6.46
CA THR A 53 13.42 20.90 6.87
C THR A 53 12.23 20.80 5.92
N ILE A 54 11.08 21.33 6.32
CA ILE A 54 9.89 21.34 5.46
C ILE A 54 10.15 22.21 4.22
N GLU A 55 10.90 23.30 4.38
CA GLU A 55 11.32 24.18 3.30
C GLU A 55 12.18 23.47 2.26
N ASP A 56 13.09 22.58 2.69
CA ASP A 56 13.96 21.81 1.80
C ASP A 56 13.14 20.84 0.92
N ILE A 57 12.19 20.10 1.52
CA ILE A 57 11.30 19.16 0.79
C ILE A 57 10.46 19.88 -0.27
N LEU A 58 9.91 21.04 0.07
CA LEU A 58 9.10 21.85 -0.85
C LEU A 58 9.91 22.42 -2.03
N CYS A 59 11.23 22.53 -1.89
CA CYS A 59 12.12 23.00 -2.93
C CYS A 59 12.46 21.88 -3.92
N GLU A 60 12.69 20.65 -3.43
CA GLU A 60 12.93 19.46 -4.27
C GLU A 60 11.76 19.16 -5.22
N ASP A 61 10.52 19.29 -4.73
CA ASP A 61 9.31 19.14 -5.54
C ASP A 61 9.19 20.17 -6.69
N LYS A 62 9.95 21.28 -6.65
CA LYS A 62 9.96 22.32 -7.69
C LYS A 62 11.08 22.16 -8.72
N GLU A 63 12.08 21.32 -8.43
CA GLU A 63 13.19 21.05 -9.34
C GLU A 63 13.00 19.76 -10.17
N THR A 64 11.86 19.08 -10.01
CA THR A 64 11.44 17.90 -10.81
C THR A 64 10.28 18.22 -11.74
#